data_AF-R9M0X8-F1
#
_entry.id   AF-R9M0X8-F1
#
_cell.length_a   1.000
_cell.length_b   1.000
_cell.length_c   1.000
_cell.angle_alpha   90.00
_cell.angle_beta   90.00
_cell.angle_gamma   90.00
#
_symmetry.space_group_name_H-M   'P 1'
#
loop_
_entity.id
_entity.type
_entity.pdbx_description
1 polymer ?
#
loop_
_entity_poly.entity_id
_entity_poly.type
_entity_poly.pdbx_seq_one_letter_code
_entity_poly.pdbx_strand_id
1 'polypeptide(L)' 'MTTKELRDNVTFLSALRMLEGMAERKLLSEAETERARTELKRRLRPTLIFA' A
#
# COMPACT_ATOMS: atom_id res chain seq x y z
N MET A 1 -1.26 -9.16 -17.45
CA MET A 1 -1.93 -8.57 -16.30
C MET A 1 -3.44 -8.62 -16.52
N THR A 2 -4.19 -9.21 -15.60
CA THR A 2 -5.65 -9.32 -15.64
C THR A 2 -6.32 -8.05 -15.08
N THR A 3 -7.61 -7.85 -15.36
CA THR A 3 -8.39 -6.73 -14.78
C THR A 3 -8.40 -6.74 -13.25
N LYS A 4 -8.39 -7.93 -12.65
CA LYS A 4 -8.31 -8.09 -11.18
C LYS A 4 -6.96 -7.61 -10.65
N GLU A 5 -5.86 -8.07 -11.26
CA GLU A 5 -4.51 -7.64 -10.89
C GLU A 5 -4.35 -6.12 -11.03
N LEU A 6 -4.88 -5.52 -12.09
CA LEU A 6 -4.86 -4.07 -12.27
C LEU A 6 -5.62 -3.33 -11.16
N ARG A 7 -6.82 -3.81 -10.79
CA ARG A 7 -7.61 -3.23 -9.70
C ARG A 7 -6.91 -3.37 -8.35
N ASP A 8 -6.34 -4.52 -8.06
CA ASP A 8 -5.63 -4.80 -6.81
C ASP A 8 -4.38 -3.90 -6.70
N ASN A 9 -3.66 -3.71 -7.81
CA ASN A 9 -2.51 -2.79 -7.90
C ASN A 9 -2.91 -1.33 -7.66
N VAL A 10 -3.98 -0.84 -8.31
CA VAL A 10 -4.47 0.55 -8.08
C VAL A 10 -4.93 0.74 -6.64
N THR A 11 -5.62 -0.25 -6.07
CA THR A 11 -6.06 -0.24 -4.68
C THR A 11 -4.87 -0.17 -3.73
N PHE A 12 -3.82 -0.95 -4.00
CA PHE A 12 -2.59 -0.96 -3.22
C PHE A 12 -1.85 0.37 -3.26
N LEU A 13 -1.67 0.96 -4.45
CA LEU A 13 -1.02 2.27 -4.60
C LEU A 13 -1.79 3.38 -3.88
N SER A 14 -3.12 3.35 -3.97
CA SER A 14 -3.98 4.32 -3.28
C SER A 14 -3.83 4.20 -1.75
N ALA A 15 -3.85 2.97 -1.23
CA ALA A 15 -3.66 2.71 0.20
C ALA A 15 -2.27 3.11 0.70
N LEU A 16 -1.22 2.88 -0.10
CA LEU A 16 0.14 3.35 0.21
C LEU A 16 0.21 4.87 0.29
N ARG A 17 -0.36 5.59 -0.68
CA ARG A 17 -0.36 7.06 -0.68
C ARG A 17 -1.06 7.64 0.56
N MET A 18 -2.16 7.00 0.98
CA MET A 18 -2.85 7.37 2.22
C MET A 18 -1.99 7.12 3.45
N LEU A 19 -1.31 5.97 3.52
CA LEU A 19 -0.41 5.64 4.62
C LEU A 19 0.75 6.63 4.74
N GLU A 20 1.38 6.98 3.61
CA GLU A 20 2.42 8.01 3.54
C GLU A 20 1.91 9.37 4.05
N GLY A 21 0.71 9.78 3.64
CA GLY A 21 0.10 11.01 4.14
C GLY A 21 -0.18 11.00 5.65
N MET A 22 -0.49 9.83 6.24
CA MET A 22 -0.64 9.68 7.69
C MET A 22 0.71 9.76 8.41
N ALA A 23 1.76 9.15 7.85
CA ALA A 23 3.12 9.21 8.37
C ALA A 23 3.70 10.64 8.32
N GLU A 24 3.52 11.35 7.19
CA GLU A 24 3.93 12.76 7.04
C GLU A 24 3.30 13.67 8.09
N ARG A 25 2.03 13.40 8.44
CA ARG A 25 1.28 14.13 9.48
C ARG A 25 1.62 13.68 10.90
N LYS A 26 2.56 12.74 11.07
CA LYS A 26 2.93 12.12 12.34
C LYS A 26 1.75 11.48 13.09
N LEU A 27 0.75 11.01 12.34
CA LEU A 27 -0.40 10.29 12.91
C LEU A 27 -0.07 8.82 13.23
N LEU A 28 1.04 8.33 12.69
CA LEU A 28 1.59 7.01 12.94
C LEU A 28 3.08 7.15 13.24
N SER A 29 3.58 6.35 14.18
CA SER A 29 5.02 6.15 14.35
C SER A 29 5.61 5.40 13.15
N GLU A 30 6.93 5.44 13.00
CA GLU A 30 7.64 4.68 11.95
C GLU A 30 7.35 3.18 12.06
N ALA A 31 7.33 2.64 13.28
CA ALA A 31 7.03 1.23 13.52
C ALA A 31 5.60 0.84 13.12
N GLU A 32 4.62 1.71 13.37
CA GLU A 32 3.23 1.49 12.95
C GLU A 32 3.08 1.60 11.42
N THR A 33 3.79 2.55 10.82
CA THR A 33 3.81 2.75 9.36
C THR A 33 4.37 1.52 8.65
N GLU A 34 5.50 0.96 9.11
CA GLU A 34 6.08 -0.24 8.52
C GLU A 34 5.22 -1.50 8.71
N ARG A 35 4.58 -1.64 9.88
CA ARG A 35 3.60 -2.71 10.12
C ARG A 35 2.41 -2.59 9.17
N ALA A 36 1.84 -1.40 9.02
CA ALA A 36 0.72 -1.14 8.12
C ALA A 36 1.11 -1.42 6.65
N ARG A 37 2.30 -1.00 6.22
CA ARG A 37 2.84 -1.28 4.87
C ARG A 37 2.97 -2.77 4.61
N THR A 38 3.47 -3.53 5.59
CA THR A 38 3.61 -4.99 5.49
C THR A 38 2.25 -5.68 5.39
N GLU A 39 1.29 -5.24 6.19
CA GLU A 39 -0.07 -5.79 6.16
C GLU A 39 -0.79 -5.48 4.84
N LEU A 40 -0.62 -4.27 4.29
CA LEU A 40 -1.15 -3.90 2.97
C LEU A 40 -0.61 -4.82 1.87
N LYS A 41 0.70 -5.11 1.87
CA LYS A 41 1.31 -6.04 0.91
C LYS A 41 0.74 -7.45 1.04
N ARG A 42 0.52 -7.92 2.28
CA ARG A 42 -0.03 -9.25 2.55
C ARG A 42 -1.48 -9.42 2.07
N ARG A 43 -2.30 -8.39 2.28
CA ARG A 43 -3.74 -8.41 1.93
C ARG A 43 -3.98 -8.24 0.44
N LEU A 44 -3.33 -7.26 -0.18
CA LEU A 44 -3.60 -6.89 -1.56
C LEU A 44 -2.74 -7.66 -2.57
N ARG A 45 -1.67 -8.33 -2.10
CA ARG A 45 -0.76 -9.16 -2.90
C ARG A 45 -0.46 -8.54 -4.26
N PRO A 46 -0.03 -7.27 -4.27
CA PRO A 46 0.03 -6.50 -5.50
C PRO A 46 1.05 -7.14 -6.44
N THR A 47 0.65 -7.38 -7.68
CA THR A 47 1.51 -7.86 -8.75
C THR A 47 2.06 -6.65 -9.48
N LEU A 48 2.92 -5.89 -8.79
CA LEU A 48 3.58 -4.73 -9.36
C LEU A 48 4.63 -5.22 -10.36
N ILE A 49 4.23 -5.36 -11.62
CA ILE A 49 5.17 -5.34 -12.72
C ILE A 49 5.54 -3.85 -12.89
N PHE A 50 6.64 -3.44 -12.25
CA PHE A 50 7.24 -2.15 -12.52
C PHE A 50 7.60 -2.13 -14.02
N ALA A 51 6.91 -1.29 -14.79
CA ALA A 51 7.25 -0.95 -16.17
C ALA A 51 8.09 0.32 -16.19
#